data_AF-A0A166VGP1-F1
#
_entry.id   AF-A0A166VGP1-F1
#
_cell.length_a   1.000
_cell.length_b   1.000
_cell.length_c   1.000
_cell.angle_alpha   90.00
_cell.angle_beta   90.00
_cell.angle_gamma   90.00
#
_symmetry.space_group_name_H-M   'P 1'
#
loop_
_entity.id
_entity.type
_entity.pdbx_description
1 polymer ?
#
loop_
_entity_poly.entity_id
_entity_poly.type
_entity_poly.pdbx_seq_one_letter_code
_entity_poly.pdbx_strand_id
1 'polypeptide(L)'
;MLGDFLMALHSLTHLELRVACFLDTASWLPIVLPNLQFLKLDDDIAEALHTIRATRMVVLLLVPRSLVAESVLAAVMNNQFPALQHLIFRDFSHNDLDVLAQKFPSIERLTCKGDGFNVHTVLTTIPRGSSSSHVDDRSGPASHQLPWSRLNTIAVSSSVEALDAVALCDKIRILQDAGHPIRKLLLPPKQLARENADALLGLRGLVETGNFSVDWPTPFVSDYRKRR
;
A
#
# COMPACT_ATOMS: atom_id res chain seq x y z
N MET A 1 -28.98 0.06 -6.77
CA MET A 1 -28.97 1.48 -7.20
C MET A 1 -27.56 2.07 -7.34
N LEU A 2 -26.69 2.06 -6.32
CA LEU A 2 -25.33 2.61 -6.48
C LEU A 2 -24.50 1.83 -7.54
N GLY A 3 -24.59 0.50 -7.55
CA GLY A 3 -23.87 -0.34 -8.50
C GLY A 3 -24.23 -0.04 -9.96
N ASP A 4 -25.53 0.04 -10.28
CA ASP A 4 -26.00 0.30 -11.65
C ASP A 4 -25.55 1.67 -12.16
N PHE A 5 -25.58 2.69 -11.28
CA PHE A 5 -25.10 4.02 -11.60
C PHE A 5 -23.59 4.01 -11.88
N LEU A 6 -22.80 3.37 -11.01
CA LEU A 6 -21.35 3.26 -11.19
C LEU A 6 -20.98 2.52 -12.48
N MET A 7 -21.71 1.46 -12.83
CA MET A 7 -21.48 0.69 -14.06
C MET A 7 -21.83 1.48 -15.34
N ALA A 8 -22.72 2.47 -15.26
CA ALA A 8 -23.02 3.37 -16.38
C ALA A 8 -21.92 4.41 -16.64
N LEU A 9 -21.00 4.63 -15.69
CA LEU A 9 -19.90 5.58 -15.81
C LEU A 9 -18.68 4.98 -16.51
N HIS A 10 -18.81 4.69 -17.80
CA HIS A 10 -17.76 4.02 -18.58
C HIS A 10 -16.43 4.82 -18.65
N SER A 11 -16.46 6.14 -18.49
CA SER A 11 -15.27 7.00 -18.48
C SER A 11 -14.65 7.20 -17.08
N LEU A 12 -15.17 6.53 -16.05
CA LEU A 12 -14.68 6.67 -14.68
C LEU A 12 -13.28 6.07 -14.54
N THR A 13 -12.28 6.93 -14.32
CA THR A 13 -10.89 6.54 -14.07
C THR A 13 -10.49 6.66 -12.61
N HIS A 14 -11.23 7.45 -11.83
CA HIS A 14 -10.95 7.76 -10.43
C HIS A 14 -12.22 7.64 -9.61
N LEU A 15 -12.16 6.91 -8.51
CA LEU A 15 -13.28 6.74 -7.58
C LEU A 15 -12.80 6.90 -6.14
N GLU A 16 -13.47 7.77 -5.39
CA GLU A 16 -13.30 7.88 -3.94
C GLU A 16 -14.62 7.50 -3.28
N LEU A 17 -14.59 6.50 -2.41
CA LEU A 17 -15.74 6.06 -1.64
C LEU A 17 -15.45 6.29 -0.16
N ARG A 18 -16.41 6.93 0.50
CA ARG A 18 -16.50 6.94 1.96
C ARG A 18 -17.72 6.12 2.34
N VAL A 19 -17.46 4.95 2.90
CA VAL A 19 -18.48 3.95 3.17
C VAL A 19 -18.95 4.14 4.60
N ALA A 20 -20.14 4.69 4.78
CA ALA A 20 -20.67 4.88 6.13
C ALA A 20 -21.20 3.57 6.76
N CYS A 21 -21.54 2.57 5.92
CA CYS A 21 -21.89 1.16 6.18
C CYS A 21 -22.32 0.57 4.81
N PHE A 22 -21.85 -0.59 4.33
CA PHE A 22 -22.71 -1.33 3.39
C PHE A 22 -23.74 -2.09 4.22
N LEU A 23 -25.02 -1.90 3.89
CA LEU A 23 -26.07 -2.74 4.45
C LEU A 23 -26.02 -4.08 3.70
N ASP A 24 -25.76 -5.15 4.46
CA ASP A 24 -25.97 -6.57 4.14
C ASP A 24 -25.66 -6.95 2.67
N THR A 25 -24.37 -7.14 2.37
CA THR A 25 -23.83 -7.33 1.02
C THR A 25 -23.98 -8.75 0.46
N ALA A 26 -24.64 -9.67 1.19
CA ALA A 26 -24.76 -11.08 0.79
C ALA A 26 -25.45 -11.31 -0.57
N SER A 27 -26.08 -10.28 -1.16
CA SER A 27 -26.83 -10.35 -2.41
C SER A 27 -26.34 -9.41 -3.53
N TRP A 28 -25.23 -8.68 -3.33
CA TRP A 28 -24.83 -7.64 -4.29
C TRP A 28 -24.04 -8.23 -5.46
N LEU A 29 -24.49 -7.94 -6.67
CA LEU A 29 -23.77 -8.27 -7.90
C LEU A 29 -22.42 -7.52 -7.94
N PRO A 30 -21.35 -8.12 -8.50
CA PRO A 30 -20.07 -7.43 -8.66
C PRO A 30 -20.21 -6.16 -9.48
N ILE A 31 -19.64 -5.05 -8.99
CA ILE A 31 -19.61 -3.77 -9.70
C ILE A 31 -18.37 -3.76 -10.58
N VAL A 32 -18.56 -3.77 -11.89
CA VAL A 32 -17.46 -3.79 -12.87
C VAL A 32 -17.13 -2.38 -13.34
N LEU A 33 -15.91 -1.92 -13.07
CA LEU A 33 -15.42 -0.60 -13.45
C LEU A 33 -14.18 -0.74 -14.35
N PRO A 34 -14.36 -0.92 -15.67
CA PRO A 34 -13.30 -1.38 -16.56
C PRO A 34 -12.18 -0.37 -16.79
N ASN A 35 -12.46 0.93 -16.66
CA ASN A 35 -11.49 2.00 -16.87
C ASN A 35 -10.95 2.61 -15.58
N LEU A 36 -11.37 2.09 -14.42
CA LEU A 36 -10.92 2.59 -13.13
C LEU A 36 -9.43 2.33 -12.96
N GLN A 37 -8.67 3.39 -12.66
CA GLN A 37 -7.22 3.36 -12.45
C GLN A 37 -6.86 3.66 -10.99
N PHE A 38 -7.65 4.50 -10.32
CA PHE A 38 -7.46 4.88 -8.93
C PHE A 38 -8.72 4.60 -8.11
N LEU A 39 -8.57 3.91 -6.99
CA LEU A 39 -9.62 3.70 -6.01
C LEU A 39 -9.15 4.14 -4.63
N LYS A 40 -9.93 5.00 -3.97
CA LYS A 40 -9.79 5.31 -2.55
C LYS A 40 -10.98 4.76 -1.79
N LEU A 41 -10.69 4.03 -0.72
CA LEU A 41 -11.68 3.50 0.20
C LEU A 41 -11.41 4.08 1.60
N ASP A 42 -12.41 4.75 2.12
CA ASP A 42 -12.46 5.29 3.48
C ASP A 42 -13.58 4.58 4.23
N ASP A 43 -13.29 4.06 5.43
CA ASP A 43 -14.19 3.25 6.25
C ASP A 43 -14.65 1.92 5.58
N ASP A 44 -15.00 0.89 6.36
CA ASP A 44 -15.57 -0.42 5.92
C ASP A 44 -15.04 -1.00 4.59
N ILE A 45 -13.70 -1.11 4.51
CA ILE A 45 -12.95 -1.46 3.29
C ILE A 45 -13.30 -2.88 2.76
N ALA A 46 -13.60 -3.80 3.65
CA ALA A 46 -13.81 -5.21 3.32
C ALA A 46 -14.92 -5.43 2.28
N GLU A 47 -16.08 -4.82 2.50
CA GLU A 47 -17.23 -4.99 1.62
C GLU A 47 -17.00 -4.37 0.25
N ALA A 48 -16.41 -3.16 0.20
CA ALA A 48 -16.07 -2.49 -1.05
C ALA A 48 -15.06 -3.31 -1.89
N LEU A 49 -14.04 -3.86 -1.24
CA LEU A 49 -13.06 -4.72 -1.90
C LEU A 49 -13.71 -5.98 -2.45
N HIS A 50 -14.68 -6.56 -1.75
CA HIS A 50 -15.38 -7.76 -2.22
C HIS A 50 -16.23 -7.51 -3.49
N THR A 51 -16.90 -6.36 -3.57
CA THR A 51 -17.87 -6.08 -4.63
C THR A 51 -17.24 -5.49 -5.89
N ILE A 52 -16.18 -4.68 -5.77
CA ILE A 52 -15.61 -3.94 -6.91
C ILE A 52 -14.65 -4.81 -7.72
N ARG A 53 -14.79 -4.79 -9.05
CA ARG A 53 -13.86 -5.40 -10.00
C ARG A 53 -13.33 -4.34 -10.96
N ALA A 54 -12.00 -4.19 -11.00
CA ALA A 54 -11.34 -3.20 -11.83
C ALA A 54 -9.99 -3.73 -12.36
N THR A 55 -10.00 -4.21 -13.60
CA THR A 55 -8.82 -4.86 -14.20
C THR A 55 -7.69 -3.91 -14.55
N ARG A 56 -8.00 -2.62 -14.75
CA ARG A 56 -7.02 -1.57 -15.08
C ARG A 56 -6.60 -0.73 -13.87
N MET A 57 -7.00 -1.15 -12.66
CA MET A 57 -6.70 -0.41 -11.44
C MET A 57 -5.22 -0.50 -11.14
N VAL A 58 -4.56 0.65 -11.02
CA VAL A 58 -3.11 0.76 -10.79
C VAL A 58 -2.82 1.22 -9.36
N VAL A 59 -3.69 2.05 -8.79
CA VAL A 59 -3.50 2.66 -7.47
C VAL A 59 -4.68 2.34 -6.55
N LEU A 60 -4.38 1.84 -5.36
CA LEU A 60 -5.34 1.64 -4.27
C LEU A 60 -4.91 2.46 -3.06
N LEU A 61 -5.79 3.34 -2.57
CA LEU A 61 -5.62 4.09 -1.34
C LEU A 61 -6.61 3.59 -0.28
N LEU A 62 -6.08 3.05 0.81
CA LEU A 62 -6.87 2.59 1.95
C LEU A 62 -6.71 3.56 3.13
N VAL A 63 -7.85 4.03 3.63
CA VAL A 63 -7.97 4.92 4.79
C VAL A 63 -8.88 4.25 5.82
N PRO A 64 -8.36 3.28 6.58
CA PRO A 64 -9.15 2.57 7.57
C PRO A 64 -9.36 3.38 8.85
N ARG A 65 -10.54 3.25 9.46
CA ARG A 65 -10.73 3.63 10.88
C ARG A 65 -10.20 2.57 11.84
N SER A 66 -10.28 1.30 11.46
CA SER A 66 -9.75 0.14 12.17
C SER A 66 -9.53 -0.97 11.15
N LEU A 67 -8.28 -1.32 10.86
CA LEU A 67 -7.98 -2.51 10.09
C LEU A 67 -8.09 -3.71 11.02
N VAL A 68 -9.15 -4.50 10.87
CA VAL A 68 -9.10 -5.89 11.30
C VAL A 68 -8.56 -6.64 10.08
N ALA A 69 -7.26 -6.97 10.11
CA ALA A 69 -6.56 -7.60 8.99
C ALA A 69 -7.30 -8.84 8.44
N GLU A 70 -7.96 -9.60 9.32
CA GLU A 70 -8.83 -10.73 8.96
C GLU A 70 -9.99 -10.35 8.02
N SER A 71 -10.60 -9.18 8.21
CA SER A 71 -11.71 -8.72 7.36
C SER A 71 -11.24 -8.40 5.94
N VAL A 72 -10.02 -7.87 5.77
CA VAL A 72 -9.42 -7.64 4.44
C VAL A 72 -9.03 -8.96 3.79
N LEU A 73 -8.53 -9.93 4.57
CA LEU A 73 -8.25 -11.28 4.08
C LEU A 73 -9.52 -11.98 3.56
N ALA A 74 -10.64 -11.85 4.26
CA ALA A 74 -11.91 -12.45 3.84
C ALA A 74 -12.52 -11.73 2.62
N ALA A 75 -12.35 -10.41 2.54
CA ALA A 75 -12.97 -9.56 1.53
C ALA A 75 -12.45 -9.74 0.10
N VAL A 76 -11.12 -9.72 -0.05
CA VAL A 76 -10.50 -9.69 -1.39
C VAL A 76 -10.45 -11.11 -1.94
N MET A 77 -11.29 -11.40 -2.93
CA MET A 77 -11.14 -12.63 -3.71
C MET A 77 -9.90 -12.53 -4.61
N ASN A 78 -9.30 -13.67 -4.92
CA ASN A 78 -8.13 -13.73 -5.80
C ASN A 78 -8.41 -12.97 -7.12
N ASN A 79 -7.53 -12.01 -7.45
CA ASN A 79 -7.42 -11.38 -8.77
C ASN A 79 -8.46 -10.28 -9.14
N GLN A 80 -9.04 -9.55 -8.18
CA GLN A 80 -9.94 -8.41 -8.48
C GLN A 80 -9.24 -7.20 -9.13
N PHE A 81 -7.94 -7.06 -8.85
CA PHE A 81 -7.12 -5.92 -9.28
C PHE A 81 -5.78 -6.39 -9.86
N PRO A 82 -5.79 -7.10 -11.01
CA PRO A 82 -4.59 -7.70 -11.60
C PRO A 82 -3.51 -6.68 -11.98
N ALA A 83 -3.88 -5.45 -12.32
CA ALA A 83 -2.94 -4.39 -12.69
C ALA A 83 -2.44 -3.54 -11.51
N LEU A 84 -2.82 -3.89 -10.27
CA LEU A 84 -2.50 -3.08 -9.10
C LEU A 84 -0.98 -3.09 -8.85
N GLN A 85 -0.38 -1.91 -8.85
CA GLN A 85 1.07 -1.73 -8.70
C GLN A 85 1.42 -0.78 -7.55
N HIS A 86 0.53 0.14 -7.21
CA HIS A 86 0.78 1.14 -6.18
C HIS A 86 -0.28 1.05 -5.08
N LEU A 87 0.20 0.84 -3.88
CA LEU A 87 -0.63 0.70 -2.70
C LEU A 87 -0.29 1.82 -1.71
N ILE A 88 -1.31 2.58 -1.32
CA ILE A 88 -1.20 3.73 -0.43
C ILE A 88 -2.03 3.46 0.83
N PHE A 89 -1.45 3.72 1.98
CA PHE A 89 -2.11 3.53 3.27
C PHE A 89 -2.01 4.74 4.15
N ARG A 90 -3.03 4.91 4.99
CA ARG A 90 -2.98 5.75 6.17
C ARG A 90 -3.14 4.87 7.41
N ASP A 91 -2.29 5.11 8.41
CA ASP A 91 -2.31 4.52 9.77
C ASP A 91 -2.48 2.97 9.81
N PHE A 92 -1.38 2.20 9.94
CA PHE A 92 -1.39 0.73 9.94
C PHE A 92 -0.57 0.13 11.09
N SER A 93 -0.88 -1.12 11.44
CA SER A 93 -0.11 -1.97 12.34
C SER A 93 0.75 -2.99 11.57
N HIS A 94 1.80 -3.54 12.19
CA HIS A 94 2.70 -4.52 11.56
C HIS A 94 1.93 -5.68 10.89
N ASN A 95 0.89 -6.19 11.56
CA ASN A 95 0.07 -7.31 11.10
C ASN A 95 -0.70 -7.00 9.81
N ASP A 96 -1.00 -5.73 9.55
CA ASP A 96 -1.76 -5.33 8.37
C ASP A 96 -0.94 -5.50 7.09
N LEU A 97 0.36 -5.21 7.13
CA LEU A 97 1.21 -5.29 5.93
C LEU A 97 1.41 -6.74 5.47
N ASP A 98 1.52 -7.70 6.37
CA ASP A 98 1.61 -9.12 6.02
C ASP A 98 0.36 -9.56 5.23
N VAL A 99 -0.82 -9.21 5.74
CA VAL A 99 -2.09 -9.47 5.07
C VAL A 99 -2.17 -8.81 3.71
N LEU A 100 -1.76 -7.55 3.61
CA LEU A 100 -1.78 -6.80 2.36
C LEU A 100 -0.77 -7.35 1.36
N ALA A 101 0.38 -7.84 1.81
CA ALA A 101 1.39 -8.46 0.96
C ALA A 101 0.92 -9.82 0.41
N GLN A 102 0.13 -10.57 1.17
CA GLN A 102 -0.53 -11.78 0.68
C GLN A 102 -1.61 -11.47 -0.36
N LYS A 103 -2.43 -10.43 -0.13
CA LYS A 103 -3.54 -10.07 -1.04
C LYS A 103 -3.09 -9.35 -2.30
N PHE A 104 -2.06 -8.54 -2.20
CA PHE A 104 -1.51 -7.77 -3.31
C PHE A 104 -0.02 -8.10 -3.45
N PRO A 105 0.34 -9.31 -3.93
CA PRO A 105 1.74 -9.74 -3.97
C PRO A 105 2.57 -9.01 -5.03
N SER A 106 1.93 -8.40 -6.03
CA SER A 106 2.60 -7.78 -7.19
C SER A 106 2.86 -6.26 -7.04
N ILE A 107 2.72 -5.71 -5.83
CA ILE A 107 2.94 -4.27 -5.60
C ILE A 107 4.38 -3.89 -5.93
N GLU A 108 4.52 -2.79 -6.68
CA GLU A 108 5.79 -2.20 -7.09
C GLU A 108 6.14 -0.95 -6.26
N ARG A 109 5.11 -0.23 -5.80
CA ARG A 109 5.25 0.99 -4.97
C ARG A 109 4.37 0.91 -3.74
N LEU A 110 4.97 1.10 -2.57
CA LEU A 110 4.26 1.28 -1.31
C LEU A 110 4.33 2.75 -0.89
N THR A 111 3.23 3.30 -0.38
CA THR A 111 3.23 4.66 0.18
C THR A 111 2.50 4.73 1.51
N CYS A 112 3.19 5.19 2.53
CA CYS A 112 2.68 5.30 3.89
C CYS A 112 2.43 6.78 4.21
N LYS A 113 1.19 7.11 4.57
CA LYS A 113 0.74 8.47 4.87
C LYS A 113 0.29 8.61 6.31
N GLY A 114 0.82 9.58 7.04
CA GLY A 114 0.40 9.85 8.42
C GLY A 114 1.57 10.23 9.32
N ASP A 115 1.27 10.90 10.42
CA ASP A 115 2.29 11.50 11.28
C ASP A 115 3.06 10.46 12.12
N GLY A 116 2.55 9.23 12.20
CA GLY A 116 3.18 8.11 12.92
C GLY A 116 4.12 7.24 12.09
N PHE A 117 4.31 7.49 10.79
CA PHE A 117 5.16 6.64 9.98
C PHE A 117 6.62 7.03 10.04
N ASN A 118 7.45 6.07 10.42
CA ASN A 118 8.89 6.11 10.20
C ASN A 118 9.23 5.11 9.08
N VAL A 119 10.03 5.54 8.10
CA VAL A 119 10.59 4.67 7.05
C VAL A 119 11.33 3.46 7.64
N HIS A 120 11.97 3.60 8.81
CA HIS A 120 12.57 2.47 9.52
C HIS A 120 11.54 1.41 9.89
N THR A 121 10.38 1.82 10.43
CA THR A 121 9.28 0.92 10.80
C THR A 121 8.76 0.20 9.55
N VAL A 122 8.53 0.94 8.46
CA VAL A 122 8.07 0.38 7.19
C VAL A 122 9.06 -0.66 6.65
N LEU A 123 10.36 -0.39 6.65
CA LEU A 123 11.35 -1.35 6.18
C LEU A 123 11.47 -2.57 7.10
N THR A 124 11.29 -2.42 8.41
CA THR A 124 11.28 -3.58 9.32
C THR A 124 10.05 -4.46 9.19
N THR A 125 8.92 -3.87 8.77
CA THR A 125 7.65 -4.58 8.60
C THR A 125 7.51 -5.31 7.27
N ILE A 126 8.37 -5.03 6.28
CA ILE A 126 8.25 -5.70 4.99
C ILE A 126 8.47 -7.20 5.19
N PRO A 127 7.51 -8.05 4.77
CA PRO A 127 7.62 -9.48 4.98
C PRO A 127 8.75 -10.03 4.13
N ARG A 128 9.70 -10.74 4.77
CA ARG A 128 10.91 -11.28 4.12
C ARG A 128 10.73 -12.68 3.55
N GLY A 129 9.49 -13.16 3.48
CA GLY A 129 9.17 -14.55 3.19
C GLY A 129 9.28 -15.44 4.43
N SER A 130 8.50 -16.52 4.45
CA SER A 130 8.53 -17.47 5.55
C SER A 130 9.77 -18.35 5.43
N SER A 131 10.73 -18.21 6.35
CA SER A 131 11.67 -19.29 6.65
C SER A 131 10.95 -20.27 7.57
N SER A 132 9.90 -20.94 7.09
CA SER A 132 9.28 -22.00 7.89
C SER A 132 10.21 -23.21 7.89
N SER A 133 11.14 -23.24 8.84
CA SER A 133 11.75 -24.46 9.34
C SER A 133 10.72 -25.23 10.17
N HIS A 134 9.64 -25.66 9.52
CA HIS A 134 8.74 -26.67 10.06
C HIS A 134 8.54 -27.70 8.97
N VAL A 135 9.25 -28.81 9.15
CA VAL A 135 9.07 -30.05 8.42
C VAL A 135 7.70 -30.56 8.82
N ASP A 136 6.66 -30.18 8.08
CA ASP A 136 5.43 -30.97 8.03
C ASP A 136 5.13 -31.33 6.58
N ASP A 137 5.49 -32.57 6.31
CA ASP A 137 5.28 -33.34 5.12
C ASP A 137 3.77 -33.53 4.91
N ARG A 138 3.13 -32.63 4.14
CA ARG A 138 1.91 -32.81 3.32
C ARG A 138 1.32 -31.46 2.93
N SER A 139 1.74 -30.89 1.79
CA SER A 139 0.88 -30.18 0.82
C SER A 139 1.71 -29.39 -0.21
N GLY A 140 1.97 -30.01 -1.37
CA GLY A 140 2.36 -29.34 -2.62
C GLY A 140 3.59 -28.43 -2.59
N PRO A 141 4.07 -27.93 -3.75
CA PRO A 141 5.08 -26.90 -3.76
C PRO A 141 4.40 -25.59 -3.35
N ALA A 142 4.34 -25.31 -2.04
CA ALA A 142 4.16 -23.95 -1.57
C ALA A 142 5.34 -23.15 -2.15
N SER A 143 5.08 -22.47 -3.27
CA SER A 143 6.05 -21.56 -3.86
C SER A 143 6.46 -20.61 -2.74
N HIS A 144 7.76 -20.62 -2.41
CA HIS A 144 8.38 -19.71 -1.45
C HIS A 144 8.41 -18.31 -2.07
N GLN A 145 7.24 -17.80 -2.46
CA GLN A 145 7.12 -16.57 -3.20
C GLN A 145 7.28 -15.44 -2.21
N LEU A 146 8.41 -14.74 -2.33
CA LEU A 146 8.69 -13.55 -1.56
C LEU A 146 7.50 -12.58 -1.67
N PRO A 147 6.84 -12.24 -0.55
CA PRO A 147 5.77 -11.24 -0.57
C PRO A 147 6.32 -9.93 -1.13
N TRP A 148 5.56 -9.26 -1.98
CA TRP A 148 6.02 -8.02 -2.61
C TRP A 148 7.36 -8.16 -3.35
N SER A 149 7.53 -9.25 -4.09
CA SER A 149 8.73 -9.52 -4.91
C SER A 149 9.03 -8.46 -5.99
N ARG A 150 8.08 -7.56 -6.29
CA ARG A 150 8.25 -6.45 -7.25
C ARG A 150 8.41 -5.09 -6.58
N LEU A 151 8.34 -5.01 -5.25
CA LEU A 151 8.37 -3.76 -4.50
C LEU A 151 9.74 -3.11 -4.61
N ASN A 152 9.78 -2.04 -5.40
CA ASN A 152 11.02 -1.34 -5.74
C ASN A 152 11.05 0.10 -5.22
N THR A 153 9.88 0.67 -4.89
CA THR A 153 9.74 2.04 -4.41
C THR A 153 8.96 2.10 -3.10
N ILE A 154 9.51 2.77 -2.10
CA ILE A 154 8.82 3.05 -0.83
C ILE A 154 8.76 4.56 -0.64
N ALA A 155 7.59 5.06 -0.26
CA ALA A 155 7.36 6.49 -0.06
C ALA A 155 6.72 6.73 1.31
N VAL A 156 7.22 7.72 2.05
CA VAL A 156 6.67 8.11 3.36
C VAL A 156 6.36 9.60 3.33
N SER A 157 5.14 9.99 3.69
CA SER A 157 4.70 11.39 3.56
C SER A 157 5.17 12.33 4.66
N SER A 158 5.40 11.78 5.84
CA SER A 158 5.61 12.52 7.07
C SER A 158 6.28 11.59 8.06
N SER A 159 7.20 12.14 8.83
CA SER A 159 7.85 11.44 9.92
C SER A 159 8.38 12.52 10.87
N VAL A 160 8.11 12.33 12.16
CA VAL A 160 8.49 13.28 13.22
C VAL A 160 9.92 13.00 13.70
N GLU A 161 10.38 11.77 13.54
CA GLU A 161 11.69 11.31 13.97
C GLU A 161 12.80 11.76 13.03
N ALA A 162 14.00 11.91 13.58
CA ALA A 162 15.19 12.13 12.77
C ALA A 162 15.43 10.92 11.85
N LEU A 163 15.98 11.19 10.68
CA LEU A 163 16.43 10.14 9.78
C LEU A 163 17.70 9.53 10.40
N ASP A 164 17.87 8.21 10.32
CA ASP A 164 19.15 7.56 10.57
C ASP A 164 19.54 6.86 9.27
N ALA A 165 20.28 7.58 8.41
CA ALA A 165 20.63 7.06 7.09
C ALA A 165 21.50 5.80 7.16
N VAL A 166 22.30 5.62 8.22
CA VAL A 166 23.15 4.43 8.41
C VAL A 166 22.27 3.22 8.70
N ALA A 167 21.36 3.34 9.69
CA ALA A 167 20.44 2.25 10.01
C ALA A 167 19.46 1.95 8.86
N LEU A 168 19.14 2.93 7.99
CA LEU A 168 18.40 2.68 6.75
C LEU A 168 19.19 1.85 5.75
N CYS A 169 20.47 2.16 5.56
CA CYS A 169 21.33 1.39 4.66
C CYS A 169 21.35 -0.09 5.06
N ASP A 170 21.49 -0.39 6.35
CA ASP A 170 21.50 -1.77 6.85
C ASP A 170 20.17 -2.48 6.61
N LYS A 171 19.04 -1.82 6.89
CA LYS A 171 17.70 -2.39 6.64
C LYS A 171 17.44 -2.64 5.16
N ILE A 172 17.86 -1.73 4.28
CA ILE A 172 17.73 -1.89 2.82
C ILE A 172 18.56 -3.06 2.33
N ARG A 173 19.83 -3.18 2.78
CA ARG A 173 20.69 -4.32 2.43
C ARG A 173 20.05 -5.64 2.84
N ILE A 174 19.56 -5.73 4.07
CA ILE A 174 18.85 -6.93 4.55
C ILE A 174 17.68 -7.31 3.63
N LEU A 175 16.91 -6.33 3.15
CA LEU A 175 15.79 -6.59 2.25
C LEU A 175 16.26 -6.98 0.84
N GLN A 176 17.31 -6.34 0.32
CA GLN A 176 17.90 -6.67 -0.97
C GLN A 176 18.53 -8.07 -0.96
N ASP A 177 19.21 -8.45 0.12
CA ASP A 177 19.77 -9.78 0.34
C ASP A 177 18.67 -10.85 0.44
N ALA A 178 17.49 -10.48 0.98
CA ALA A 178 16.30 -11.32 0.97
C ALA A 178 15.59 -11.37 -0.41
N GLY A 179 16.10 -10.67 -1.43
CA GLY A 179 15.59 -10.70 -2.80
C GLY A 179 14.60 -9.59 -3.16
N HIS A 180 14.36 -8.60 -2.29
CA HIS A 180 13.48 -7.47 -2.63
C HIS A 180 14.19 -6.48 -3.56
N PRO A 181 13.56 -6.02 -4.66
CA PRO A 181 14.18 -5.13 -5.64
C PRO A 181 14.12 -3.65 -5.22
N ILE A 182 14.13 -3.35 -3.91
CA ILE A 182 14.03 -1.99 -3.38
C ILE A 182 15.21 -1.17 -3.91
N ARG A 183 14.89 -0.11 -4.66
CA ARG A 183 15.87 0.77 -5.29
C ARG A 183 15.56 2.24 -5.14
N LYS A 184 14.40 2.60 -4.57
CA LYS A 184 13.95 3.99 -4.45
C LYS A 184 13.23 4.28 -3.15
N LEU A 185 13.65 5.35 -2.49
CA LEU A 185 12.99 5.93 -1.32
C LEU A 185 12.54 7.35 -1.60
N LEU A 186 11.26 7.64 -1.34
CA LEU A 186 10.70 8.98 -1.39
C LEU A 186 10.41 9.46 0.02
N LEU A 187 11.18 10.43 0.50
CA LEU A 187 11.17 10.88 1.89
C LEU A 187 10.76 12.36 2.00
N PRO A 188 10.18 12.79 3.14
CA PRO A 188 9.87 14.19 3.36
C PRO A 188 11.11 15.09 3.18
N PRO A 189 11.01 16.21 2.44
CA PRO A 189 12.18 17.06 2.16
C PRO A 189 12.92 17.53 3.43
N LYS A 190 12.17 17.76 4.52
CA LYS A 190 12.72 18.17 5.81
C LYS A 190 13.62 17.11 6.45
N GLN A 191 13.37 15.82 6.22
CA GLN A 191 14.22 14.75 6.74
C GLN A 191 15.53 14.67 5.96
N LEU A 192 15.44 14.73 4.62
CA LEU A 192 16.63 14.75 3.76
C LEU A 192 17.51 15.99 4.01
N ALA A 193 16.92 17.14 4.36
CA ALA A 193 17.68 18.36 4.63
C ALA A 193 18.40 18.38 5.99
N ARG A 194 17.99 17.55 6.96
CA ARG A 194 18.54 17.52 8.32
C ARG A 194 19.69 16.54 8.49
N GLU A 195 19.85 15.61 7.57
CA GLU A 195 20.78 14.50 7.69
C GLU A 195 22.21 14.90 7.26
N ASN A 196 23.21 14.22 7.83
CA ASN A 196 24.61 14.38 7.43
C ASN A 196 24.78 14.01 5.94
N ALA A 197 25.46 14.88 5.18
CA ALA A 197 25.75 14.69 3.76
C ALA A 197 26.45 13.35 3.46
N ASP A 198 27.41 12.93 4.28
CA ASP A 198 28.14 11.67 4.09
C ASP A 198 27.22 10.45 4.27
N ALA A 199 26.35 10.50 5.27
CA ALA A 199 25.38 9.43 5.54
C ALA A 199 24.33 9.34 4.41
N LEU A 200 23.88 10.49 3.89
CA LEU A 200 23.01 10.54 2.72
C LEU A 200 23.69 10.05 1.44
N LEU A 201 24.98 10.33 1.26
CA LEU A 201 25.75 9.79 0.13
C LEU A 201 25.81 8.27 0.19
N GLY A 202 26.02 7.69 1.39
CA GLY A 202 25.94 6.25 1.61
C GLY A 202 24.58 5.68 1.20
N LEU A 203 23.49 6.32 1.65
CA LEU A 203 22.13 5.90 1.29
C LEU A 203 21.87 6.01 -0.23
N ARG A 204 22.33 7.09 -0.87
CA ARG A 204 22.23 7.30 -2.32
C ARG A 204 23.05 6.32 -3.15
N GLY A 205 24.10 5.75 -2.57
CA GLY A 205 24.87 4.67 -3.19
C GLY A 205 24.11 3.34 -3.25
N LEU A 206 23.10 3.14 -2.38
CA LEU A 206 22.28 1.92 -2.36
C LEU A 206 20.95 2.08 -3.09
N VAL A 207 20.31 3.24 -2.95
CA VAL A 207 18.97 3.52 -3.50
C VAL A 207 18.85 4.96 -3.98
N GLU A 208 18.02 5.19 -4.99
CA GLU A 208 17.58 6.53 -5.36
C GLU A 208 16.82 7.17 -4.19
N THR A 209 17.28 8.33 -3.71
CA THR A 209 16.53 9.14 -2.74
C THR A 209 15.85 10.30 -3.46
N GLY A 210 14.54 10.43 -3.31
CA GLY A 210 13.77 11.55 -3.84
C GLY A 210 12.94 12.24 -2.76
N ASN A 211 12.50 13.45 -3.07
CA ASN A 211 11.53 14.15 -2.24
C ASN A 211 10.16 13.48 -2.39
N PHE A 212 9.50 13.24 -1.26
CA PHE A 212 8.10 12.84 -1.26
C PHE A 212 7.23 13.96 -1.83
N SER A 213 6.39 13.58 -2.78
CA SER A 213 5.39 14.41 -3.43
C SER A 213 4.12 13.58 -3.64
N VAL A 214 2.96 14.24 -3.62
CA VAL A 214 1.68 13.60 -3.95
C VAL A 214 1.52 13.67 -5.47
N ASP A 215 2.08 12.69 -6.18
CA ASP A 215 2.13 12.68 -7.66
C ASP A 215 0.88 12.09 -8.33
N TRP A 216 -0.16 11.74 -7.57
CA TRP A 216 -1.37 11.12 -8.10
C TRP A 216 -2.55 12.08 -8.05
N PRO A 217 -3.54 11.91 -8.94
CA PRO A 217 -4.72 12.76 -8.97
C PRO A 217 -5.38 12.72 -7.59
N THR A 218 -5.36 13.85 -6.90
CA THR A 218 -6.24 14.14 -5.77
C THR A 218 -7.27 15.13 -6.27
N PRO A 219 -8.18 14.73 -7.17
CA PRO A 219 -9.11 15.65 -7.81
C PRO A 219 -10.04 16.33 -6.80
N PHE A 220 -10.22 15.71 -5.63
CA PHE A 220 -11.02 16.22 -4.53
C PHE A 220 -10.10 16.58 -3.35
N VAL A 221 -9.25 17.60 -3.52
CA VAL A 221 -8.57 18.21 -2.36
C VAL A 221 -9.66 18.75 -1.44
N SER A 222 -9.77 18.18 -0.24
CA SER A 222 -10.77 18.59 0.74
C SER A 222 -10.35 19.93 1.38
N ASP A 223 -10.75 21.03 0.75
CA ASP A 223 -10.65 22.41 1.27
C ASP A 223 -11.58 22.69 2.47
N TYR A 224 -11.79 21.71 3.36
CA TYR A 224 -12.64 21.84 4.55
C TYR A 224 -11.87 22.17 5.83
N ARG A 225 -10.81 23.00 5.74
CA ARG A 225 -10.20 23.65 6.92
C ARG A 225 -10.03 25.14 6.73
N LYS A 226 -11.15 25.86 6.52
CA LYS A 226 -11.29 27.28 6.85
C LYS A 226 -12.72 27.63 7.25
N ARG A 227 -13.31 26.96 8.25
CA ARG A 227 -14.42 27.54 9.05
C ARG A 227 -14.44 26.90 10.44
N ARG A 228 -13.77 27.54 11.39
CA ARG A 228 -14.29 27.91 12.72
C ARG A 228 -13.31 28.88 13.36
#